data_AF-A0A7S3C9N8-F1
#
_entry.id   AF-A0A7S3C9N8-F1
#
_cell.length_a   1.000
_cell.length_b   1.000
_cell.length_c   1.000
_cell.angle_alpha   90.00
_cell.angle_beta   90.00
_cell.angle_gamma   90.00
#
_symmetry.space_group_name_H-M   'P 1'
#
loop_
_entity.id
_entity.type
_entity.pdbx_description
1 polymer ?
#
loop_
_entity_poly.entity_id
_entity_poly.type
_entity_poly.pdbx_seq_one_letter_code
_entity_poly.pdbx_strand_id
1 'polypeptide(L)'
;MHTAEQGPCPGTWEKPPVLLQHGLIDSAATWVMNMPKQSLGFVLADQGYDVWLGNNRGNSYSMEHERLQGNSNGRDEGFWDFSWDEMAEYDLPAEINYVHKTTGAQTLSYISHSQGTAQGFAAFSENPELARKVGVHVALAPVAFVGSTDSALFQVASYLP
;
A
#
# COMPACT_ATOMS: atom_id res chain seq x y z
N MET A 1 34.48 8.78 -8.49
CA MET A 1 34.26 8.28 -7.11
C MET A 1 34.35 9.46 -6.15
N HIS A 2 33.20 9.97 -5.72
CA HIS A 2 33.13 10.86 -4.56
C HIS A 2 32.26 10.15 -3.55
N THR A 3 32.91 9.49 -2.60
CA THR A 3 32.29 9.00 -1.37
C THR A 3 31.96 10.22 -0.53
N ALA A 4 30.70 10.63 -0.53
CA ALA A 4 30.19 11.43 0.56
C ALA A 4 30.27 10.55 1.81
N GLU A 5 31.16 10.88 2.72
CA GLU A 5 31.24 10.27 4.04
C GLU A 5 29.89 10.46 4.73
N GLN A 6 29.15 9.37 4.91
CA GLN A 6 28.00 9.33 5.80
C GLN A 6 28.54 9.37 7.23
N GLY A 7 28.67 10.58 7.78
CA GLY A 7 28.82 10.75 9.21
C GLY A 7 27.65 10.07 9.95
N PRO A 8 27.86 9.57 11.18
CA PRO A 8 26.79 8.95 11.95
C PRO A 8 25.64 9.95 12.13
N CYS A 9 24.42 9.54 11.75
CA CYS A 9 23.22 10.38 11.83
C CYS A 9 23.03 10.90 13.27
N PRO A 10 23.10 12.22 13.50
CA PRO A 10 22.94 12.77 14.83
C PRO A 10 21.46 12.78 15.21
N GLY A 11 21.10 11.96 16.20
CA GLY A 11 19.89 12.13 16.99
C GLY A 11 18.62 11.50 16.41
N THR A 12 17.82 10.99 17.33
CA THR A 12 16.49 10.40 17.23
C THR A 12 15.44 11.39 16.69
N TRP A 13 15.54 11.79 15.43
CA TRP A 13 14.43 12.44 14.75
C TRP A 13 13.42 11.37 14.37
N GLU A 14 12.23 11.40 14.97
CA GLU A 14 11.08 10.62 14.50
C GLU A 14 10.78 11.06 13.07
N LYS A 15 11.30 10.30 12.10
CA LYS A 15 11.09 10.57 10.68
C LYS A 15 9.59 10.43 10.36
N PRO A 16 8.99 11.36 9.59
CA PRO A 16 7.57 11.28 9.27
C PRO A 16 7.27 10.03 8.44
N PRO A 17 6.32 9.17 8.87
CA PRO A 17 6.01 7.95 8.16
C PRO A 17 5.22 8.20 6.88
N VAL A 18 5.58 7.43 5.84
CA VAL A 18 4.88 7.38 4.56
C VAL A 18 4.55 5.93 4.24
N LEU A 19 3.27 5.62 4.05
CA LEU A 19 2.82 4.32 3.58
C LEU A 19 2.57 4.39 2.06
N LEU A 20 3.24 3.51 1.30
CA LEU A 20 3.11 3.38 -0.15
C LEU A 20 2.27 2.15 -0.52
N GLN A 21 1.10 2.33 -1.13
CA GLN A 21 0.19 1.24 -1.52
C GLN A 21 0.16 0.99 -3.02
N HIS A 22 0.46 -0.24 -3.41
CA HIS A 22 0.48 -0.69 -4.81
C HIS A 22 -0.92 -0.86 -5.43
N GLY A 23 -0.95 -1.14 -6.74
CA GLY A 23 -2.18 -1.28 -7.53
C GLY A 23 -2.69 -2.73 -7.69
N LEU A 24 -3.57 -2.92 -8.68
CA LEU A 24 -4.11 -4.22 -9.08
C LEU A 24 -3.01 -5.10 -9.69
N ILE A 25 -2.90 -6.37 -9.25
CA ILE A 25 -1.89 -7.35 -9.72
C ILE A 25 -0.47 -6.77 -9.61
N ASP A 26 -0.13 -6.30 -8.42
CA ASP A 26 1.13 -5.61 -8.13
C ASP A 26 1.62 -5.98 -6.71
N SER A 27 2.74 -5.42 -6.30
CA SER A 27 3.31 -5.57 -4.95
C SER A 27 4.08 -4.32 -4.52
N ALA A 28 4.53 -4.29 -3.27
CA ALA A 28 5.44 -3.27 -2.74
C ALA A 28 6.69 -3.01 -3.63
N ALA A 29 7.11 -4.00 -4.44
CA ALA A 29 8.27 -3.88 -5.31
C ALA A 29 8.17 -2.71 -6.30
N THR A 30 6.96 -2.31 -6.72
CA THR A 30 6.77 -1.19 -7.66
C THR A 30 7.44 0.11 -7.17
N TRP A 31 7.57 0.29 -5.86
CA TRP A 31 8.11 1.51 -5.26
C TRP A 31 9.63 1.54 -5.19
N VAL A 32 10.30 0.43 -5.51
CA VAL A 32 11.75 0.22 -5.34
C VAL A 32 12.40 -0.49 -6.54
N MET A 33 11.67 -0.75 -7.63
CA MET A 33 12.18 -1.56 -8.75
C MET A 33 13.12 -0.83 -9.73
N ASN A 34 13.18 0.51 -9.70
CA ASN A 34 14.11 1.30 -10.51
C ASN A 34 15.38 1.68 -9.71
N MET A 35 16.22 2.55 -10.27
CA MET A 35 17.42 3.07 -9.60
C MET A 35 17.06 3.97 -8.39
N PRO A 36 17.97 4.17 -7.41
CA PRO A 36 17.71 4.95 -6.20
C PRO A 36 17.08 6.34 -6.41
N LYS A 37 17.47 7.05 -7.47
CA LYS A 37 16.93 8.40 -7.77
C LYS A 37 15.66 8.41 -8.62
N GLN A 38 15.12 7.23 -8.95
CA GLN A 38 13.98 7.04 -9.85
C GLN A 38 12.84 6.23 -9.20
N SER A 39 13.12 5.57 -8.08
CA SER A 39 12.12 4.83 -7.30
C SER A 39 11.63 5.69 -6.15
N LEU A 40 10.32 5.89 -6.05
CA LEU A 40 9.73 6.79 -5.05
C LEU A 40 10.11 6.40 -3.62
N GLY A 41 10.16 5.10 -3.30
CA GLY A 41 10.54 4.63 -1.97
C GLY A 41 11.97 5.06 -1.59
N PHE A 42 12.92 4.94 -2.52
CA PHE A 42 14.30 5.38 -2.30
C PHE A 42 14.42 6.90 -2.22
N VAL A 43 13.74 7.62 -3.11
CA VAL A 43 13.75 9.10 -3.11
C VAL A 43 13.21 9.64 -1.78
N LEU A 44 12.08 9.11 -1.27
CA LEU A 44 11.51 9.53 0.01
C LEU A 44 12.45 9.22 1.19
N ALA A 45 13.07 8.03 1.20
CA ALA A 45 14.03 7.67 2.24
C ALA A 45 15.24 8.61 2.26
N ASP A 46 15.78 8.96 1.08
CA ASP A 46 16.88 9.92 0.93
C ASP A 46 16.48 11.35 1.35
N GLN A 47 15.19 11.69 1.27
CA GLN A 47 14.63 12.96 1.76
C GLN A 47 14.26 12.94 3.25
N GLY A 48 14.56 11.85 3.98
CA GLY A 48 14.40 11.79 5.43
C GLY A 48 13.04 11.29 5.92
N TYR A 49 12.22 10.69 5.06
CA TYR A 49 10.97 10.02 5.47
C TYR A 49 11.23 8.60 5.99
N ASP A 50 10.32 8.11 6.84
CA ASP A 50 10.25 6.69 7.23
C ASP A 50 9.29 5.96 6.28
N VAL A 51 9.82 5.13 5.39
CA VAL A 51 9.08 4.58 4.25
C VAL A 51 8.58 3.18 4.56
N TRP A 52 7.26 3.02 4.52
CA TRP A 52 6.54 1.77 4.71
C TRP A 52 5.91 1.34 3.38
N LEU A 53 6.07 0.08 3.01
CA LEU A 53 5.56 -0.48 1.75
C LEU A 53 4.48 -1.52 2.05
N GLY A 54 3.23 -1.21 1.71
CA GLY A 54 2.09 -2.11 1.93
C GLY A 54 2.02 -3.25 0.91
N ASN A 55 1.40 -4.36 1.29
CA ASN A 55 1.15 -5.50 0.42
C ASN A 55 -0.23 -6.09 0.69
N ASN A 56 -1.09 -6.00 -0.32
CA ASN A 56 -2.43 -6.57 -0.25
C ASN A 56 -2.40 -8.09 -0.06
N ARG A 57 -3.36 -8.62 0.72
CA ARG A 57 -3.63 -10.05 0.81
C ARG A 57 -3.70 -10.71 -0.57
N GLY A 58 -3.13 -11.91 -0.68
CA GLY A 58 -3.09 -12.71 -1.90
C GLY A 58 -1.99 -12.34 -2.91
N ASN A 59 -1.21 -11.28 -2.68
CA ASN A 59 -0.02 -11.01 -3.50
C ASN A 59 1.18 -11.86 -3.03
N SER A 60 2.28 -11.87 -3.79
CA SER A 60 3.47 -12.73 -3.52
C SER A 60 4.08 -12.62 -2.10
N TYR A 61 3.82 -11.54 -1.38
CA TYR A 61 4.37 -11.27 -0.05
C TYR A 61 3.33 -11.38 1.08
N SER A 62 2.05 -11.56 0.75
CA SER A 62 0.93 -11.61 1.70
C SER A 62 0.03 -12.83 1.43
N MET A 63 0.63 -14.03 1.36
CA MET A 63 -0.02 -15.32 1.04
C MET A 63 -0.34 -16.20 2.26
N GLU A 64 -0.15 -15.71 3.47
CA GLU A 64 -0.36 -16.47 4.70
C GLU A 64 -1.68 -16.08 5.38
N HIS A 65 -2.29 -17.04 6.06
CA HIS A 65 -3.50 -16.84 6.85
C HIS A 65 -3.45 -17.73 8.10
N GLU A 66 -3.95 -17.25 9.24
CA GLU A 66 -3.82 -17.95 10.52
C GLU A 66 -4.49 -19.33 10.54
N ARG A 67 -5.51 -19.54 9.70
CA ARG A 67 -6.35 -20.75 9.70
C ARG A 67 -6.50 -21.44 8.35
N LEU A 68 -6.26 -20.73 7.25
CA LEU A 68 -6.60 -21.18 5.91
C LEU A 68 -5.32 -21.32 5.09
N GLN A 69 -5.29 -22.29 4.19
CA GLN A 69 -4.16 -22.56 3.32
C GLN A 69 -4.42 -21.98 1.92
N GLY A 70 -3.66 -20.96 1.54
CA GLY A 70 -3.82 -20.31 0.23
C GLY A 70 -3.07 -20.98 -0.93
N ASN A 71 -2.08 -21.83 -0.63
CA ASN A 71 -1.20 -22.42 -1.64
C ASN A 71 -1.80 -23.67 -2.32
N SER A 72 -1.24 -24.05 -3.47
CA SER A 72 -1.73 -25.16 -4.30
C SER A 72 -1.72 -26.53 -3.64
N ASN A 73 -0.99 -26.69 -2.52
CA ASN A 73 -0.80 -27.99 -1.87
C ASN A 73 -1.81 -28.25 -0.74
N GLY A 74 -2.73 -27.32 -0.49
CA GLY A 74 -3.81 -27.46 0.49
C GLY A 74 -4.89 -26.37 0.37
N ARG A 75 -5.18 -25.91 -0.85
CA ARG A 75 -6.04 -24.74 -1.12
C ARG A 75 -7.42 -24.83 -0.41
N ASP A 76 -7.63 -23.96 0.56
CA ASP A 76 -8.95 -23.65 1.09
C ASP A 76 -9.60 -22.56 0.20
N GLU A 77 -10.80 -22.81 -0.32
CA GLU A 77 -11.51 -21.85 -1.19
C GLU A 77 -11.76 -20.51 -0.49
N GLY A 78 -12.09 -20.56 0.81
CA GLY A 78 -12.31 -19.37 1.63
C GLY A 78 -11.07 -18.50 1.83
N PHE A 79 -9.86 -18.98 1.52
CA PHE A 79 -8.67 -18.11 1.55
C PHE A 79 -8.76 -17.02 0.48
N TRP A 80 -9.36 -17.34 -0.68
CA TRP A 80 -9.44 -16.47 -1.85
C TRP A 80 -10.78 -15.76 -1.98
N ASP A 81 -11.67 -15.94 -1.01
CA ASP A 81 -12.97 -15.27 -0.95
C ASP A 81 -12.81 -13.86 -0.37
N PHE A 82 -12.14 -13.01 -1.14
CA PHE A 82 -11.96 -11.58 -0.86
C PHE A 82 -11.87 -10.79 -2.16
N SER A 83 -12.12 -9.50 -2.05
CA SER A 83 -11.93 -8.52 -3.10
C SER A 83 -11.10 -7.34 -2.58
N TRP A 84 -11.11 -6.23 -3.33
CA TRP A 84 -10.52 -4.98 -2.86
C TRP A 84 -11.30 -4.37 -1.68
N ASP A 85 -12.56 -4.78 -1.46
CA ASP A 85 -13.38 -4.37 -0.31
C ASP A 85 -12.72 -4.79 1.01
N GLU A 86 -12.35 -6.07 1.15
CA GLU A 86 -11.65 -6.56 2.34
C GLU A 86 -10.26 -5.92 2.50
N MET A 87 -9.60 -5.53 1.40
CA MET A 87 -8.33 -4.79 1.48
C MET A 87 -8.55 -3.39 2.08
N ALA A 88 -9.64 -2.72 1.74
CA ALA A 88 -10.00 -1.42 2.30
C ALA A 88 -10.48 -1.54 3.75
N GLU A 89 -11.28 -2.57 4.06
CA GLU A 89 -11.89 -2.76 5.38
C GLU A 89 -10.92 -3.31 6.43
N TYR A 90 -9.98 -4.16 6.02
CA TYR A 90 -9.12 -4.91 6.95
C TYR A 90 -7.63 -4.66 6.74
N ASP A 91 -7.11 -4.76 5.50
CA ASP A 91 -5.67 -4.65 5.25
C ASP A 91 -5.18 -3.24 5.57
N LEU A 92 -5.75 -2.23 4.91
CA LEU A 92 -5.31 -0.85 5.02
C LEU A 92 -5.39 -0.33 6.48
N PRO A 93 -6.48 -0.58 7.25
CA PRO A 93 -6.51 -0.21 8.66
C PRO A 93 -5.46 -0.95 9.50
N ALA A 94 -5.21 -2.23 9.23
CA ALA A 94 -4.19 -3.00 9.95
C ALA A 94 -2.78 -2.46 9.66
N GLU A 95 -2.46 -2.17 8.40
CA GLU A 95 -1.19 -1.57 7.99
C GLU A 95 -0.99 -0.20 8.64
N ILE A 96 -1.96 0.73 8.51
CA ILE A 96 -1.89 2.07 9.10
C ILE A 96 -1.71 1.98 10.62
N ASN A 97 -2.52 1.18 11.31
CA ASN A 97 -2.42 1.03 12.77
C ASN A 97 -1.07 0.42 13.19
N TYR A 98 -0.53 -0.50 12.41
CA TYR A 98 0.79 -1.08 12.66
C TYR A 98 1.89 -0.02 12.55
N VAL A 99 1.85 0.82 11.51
CA VAL A 99 2.79 1.95 11.35
C VAL A 99 2.71 2.90 12.54
N HIS A 100 1.51 3.32 12.95
CA HIS A 100 1.34 4.20 14.13
C HIS A 100 1.85 3.56 15.42
N LYS A 101 1.52 2.29 15.65
CA LYS A 101 1.98 1.55 16.84
C LYS A 101 3.50 1.45 16.88
N THR A 102 4.14 1.30 15.73
CA THR A 102 5.59 1.09 15.63
C THR A 102 6.37 2.39 15.72
N THR A 103 5.88 3.46 15.08
CA THR A 103 6.56 4.75 14.99
C THR A 103 6.20 5.72 16.12
N GLY A 104 5.04 5.54 16.77
CA GLY A 104 4.48 6.52 17.71
C GLY A 104 3.88 7.77 17.05
N ALA A 105 4.01 7.90 15.72
CA ALA A 105 3.49 9.03 14.97
C ALA A 105 1.97 9.12 15.09
N GLN A 106 1.44 10.35 15.22
CA GLN A 106 0.00 10.58 15.30
C GLN A 106 -0.70 10.53 13.94
N THR A 107 0.04 10.89 12.88
CA THR A 107 -0.43 10.84 11.50
C THR A 107 0.66 10.30 10.58
N LEU A 108 0.24 9.74 9.44
CA LEU A 108 1.15 9.33 8.36
C LEU A 108 0.69 9.91 7.01
N SER A 109 1.59 9.93 6.03
CA SER A 109 1.23 10.22 4.64
C SER A 109 0.89 8.91 3.93
N TYR A 110 -0.27 8.84 3.27
CA TYR A 110 -0.65 7.70 2.47
C TYR A 110 -0.50 8.03 0.99
N ILE A 111 0.42 7.36 0.29
CA ILE A 111 0.60 7.51 -1.15
C ILE A 111 0.20 6.21 -1.81
N SER A 112 -0.65 6.28 -2.82
CA SER A 112 -1.24 5.08 -3.42
C SER A 112 -1.29 5.18 -4.93
N HIS A 113 -1.28 4.03 -5.61
CA HIS A 113 -1.39 3.94 -7.06
C HIS A 113 -2.54 3.03 -7.49
N SER A 114 -3.32 3.46 -8.49
CA SER A 114 -4.36 2.63 -9.12
C SER A 114 -5.36 2.05 -8.09
N GLN A 115 -5.50 0.73 -7.97
CA GLN A 115 -6.38 0.09 -6.96
C GLN A 115 -6.07 0.52 -5.52
N GLY A 116 -4.82 0.82 -5.17
CA GLY A 116 -4.48 1.33 -3.84
C GLY A 116 -5.20 2.64 -3.53
N THR A 117 -5.51 3.47 -4.55
CA THR A 117 -6.28 4.69 -4.31
C THR A 117 -7.74 4.37 -3.99
N ALA A 118 -8.32 3.37 -4.67
CA ALA A 118 -9.69 2.92 -4.42
C ALA A 118 -9.85 2.41 -2.98
N GLN A 119 -8.86 1.67 -2.47
CA GLN A 119 -8.81 1.25 -1.07
C GLN A 119 -8.80 2.45 -0.12
N GLY A 120 -7.93 3.43 -0.37
CA GLY A 120 -7.90 4.66 0.42
C GLY A 120 -9.23 5.42 0.41
N PHE A 121 -9.84 5.59 -0.76
CA PHE A 121 -11.13 6.27 -0.88
C PHE A 121 -12.24 5.55 -0.09
N ALA A 122 -12.37 4.24 -0.25
CA ALA A 122 -13.36 3.46 0.49
C ALA A 122 -13.10 3.52 1.99
N ALA A 123 -11.89 3.16 2.43
CA ALA A 123 -11.54 3.10 3.85
C ALA A 123 -11.71 4.44 4.56
N PHE A 124 -11.26 5.55 3.96
CA PHE A 124 -11.31 6.86 4.62
C PHE A 124 -12.69 7.51 4.56
N SER A 125 -13.54 7.15 3.60
CA SER A 125 -14.92 7.62 3.54
C SER A 125 -15.84 6.91 4.54
N GLU A 126 -15.62 5.62 4.79
CA GLU A 126 -16.43 4.80 5.70
C GLU A 126 -15.91 4.78 7.14
N ASN A 127 -14.62 5.11 7.37
CA ASN A 127 -14.01 5.09 8.70
C ASN A 127 -13.34 6.42 9.07
N PRO A 128 -14.10 7.39 9.65
CA PRO A 128 -13.57 8.68 10.05
C PRO A 128 -12.47 8.63 11.12
N GLU A 129 -12.45 7.58 11.97
CA GLU A 129 -11.38 7.37 12.97
C GLU A 129 -10.06 7.06 12.27
N LEU A 130 -10.09 6.20 11.24
CA LEU A 130 -8.91 5.89 10.44
C LEU A 130 -8.47 7.09 9.62
N ALA A 131 -9.41 7.80 8.96
CA ALA A 131 -9.12 8.96 8.14
C ALA A 131 -8.35 10.05 8.92
N ARG A 132 -8.67 10.26 10.21
CA ARG A 132 -7.95 11.22 11.06
C ARG A 132 -6.49 10.86 11.33
N LYS A 133 -6.10 9.60 11.13
CA LYS A 133 -4.72 9.13 11.27
C LYS A 133 -3.90 9.35 10.00
N VAL A 134 -4.53 9.79 8.91
CA VAL A 134 -3.86 10.09 7.64
C VAL A 134 -3.80 11.61 7.47
N GLY A 135 -2.58 12.15 7.51
CA GLY A 135 -2.36 13.60 7.39
C GLY A 135 -2.53 14.10 5.94
N VAL A 136 -2.14 13.27 4.97
CA VAL A 136 -2.33 13.53 3.54
C VAL A 136 -2.50 12.22 2.77
N HIS A 137 -3.44 12.20 1.83
CA HIS A 137 -3.60 11.13 0.85
C HIS A 137 -3.17 11.64 -0.53
N VAL A 138 -2.09 11.10 -1.07
CA VAL A 138 -1.64 11.35 -2.45
C VAL A 138 -2.07 10.18 -3.33
N ALA A 139 -3.02 10.42 -4.21
CA ALA A 139 -3.56 9.40 -5.11
C ALA A 139 -2.95 9.52 -6.52
N LEU A 140 -2.15 8.54 -6.93
CA LEU A 140 -1.51 8.46 -8.24
C LEU A 140 -2.35 7.57 -9.17
N ALA A 141 -2.74 8.09 -10.33
CA ALA A 141 -3.68 7.41 -11.24
C ALA A 141 -4.95 6.92 -10.51
N PRO A 142 -5.74 7.84 -9.90
CA PRO A 142 -6.83 7.47 -9.02
C PRO A 142 -7.93 6.67 -9.73
N VAL A 143 -8.37 5.60 -9.07
CA VAL A 143 -9.50 4.76 -9.47
C VAL A 143 -10.61 4.89 -8.42
N ALA A 144 -11.79 5.32 -8.87
CA ALA A 144 -13.02 5.34 -8.08
C ALA A 144 -14.21 4.82 -8.89
N PHE A 145 -14.20 5.04 -10.21
CA PHE A 145 -15.18 4.51 -11.15
C PHE A 145 -14.48 4.06 -12.43
N VAL A 146 -14.83 2.89 -12.95
CA VAL A 146 -14.20 2.28 -14.14
C VAL A 146 -15.14 2.14 -15.34
N GLY A 147 -16.39 2.60 -15.25
CA GLY A 147 -17.38 2.34 -16.31
C GLY A 147 -17.15 3.04 -17.65
N SER A 148 -16.16 3.94 -17.76
CA SER A 148 -15.80 4.64 -19.01
C SER A 148 -14.36 4.39 -19.46
N THR A 149 -13.72 3.33 -18.97
CA THR A 149 -12.33 2.99 -19.34
C THR A 149 -12.27 2.19 -20.64
N ASP A 150 -11.31 2.50 -21.51
CA ASP A 150 -11.03 1.72 -22.73
C ASP A 150 -10.07 0.54 -22.47
N SER A 151 -9.64 0.34 -21.22
CA SER A 151 -8.74 -0.76 -20.86
C SER A 151 -9.39 -2.12 -21.13
N ALA A 152 -8.72 -2.95 -21.94
CA ALA A 152 -9.17 -4.29 -22.28
C ALA A 152 -9.46 -5.15 -21.05
N LEU A 153 -8.72 -4.99 -19.95
CA LEU A 153 -8.96 -5.71 -18.71
C LEU A 153 -10.37 -5.48 -18.18
N PHE A 154 -10.77 -4.21 -18.03
CA PHE A 154 -12.08 -3.85 -17.48
C PHE A 154 -13.21 -4.07 -18.49
N GLN A 155 -12.94 -3.89 -19.78
CA GLN A 155 -13.90 -4.23 -20.84
C GLN A 155 -14.21 -5.74 -20.83
N VAL A 156 -13.20 -6.60 -20.78
CA VAL A 156 -13.40 -8.06 -20.69
C VAL A 156 -14.08 -8.45 -19.38
N ALA A 157 -13.66 -7.88 -18.26
CA ALA A 157 -14.27 -8.16 -16.96
C ALA A 157 -15.76 -7.83 -16.91
N SER A 158 -16.23 -6.80 -17.62
CA SER A 158 -17.66 -6.44 -17.69
C SER A 158 -18.56 -7.51 -18.31
N TYR A 159 -17.99 -8.50 -19.02
CA TYR A 159 -18.70 -9.63 -19.61
C TYR A 159 -18.60 -10.93 -18.80
N LEU A 160 -17.80 -10.94 -17.73
CA LEU A 160 -17.69 -12.09 -16.84
C LEU A 160 -18.86 -12.07 -15.83
N PRO A 161 -19.45 -13.23 -15.53
CA PRO A 161 -20.59 -13.35 -14.62
C PRO A 161 -20.24 -13.02 -13.17
#